data_AF-A0AAV7I0C7-F1
#
_entry.id   AF-A0AAV7I0C7-F1
#
_cell.length_a   1.000
_cell.length_b   1.000
_cell.length_c   1.000
_cell.angle_alpha   90.00
_cell.angle_beta   90.00
_cell.angle_gamma   90.00
#
_symmetry.space_group_name_H-M   'P 1'
#
loop_
_entity.id
_entity.type
_entity.pdbx_description
1 polymer ?
#
loop_
_entity_poly.entity_id
_entity_poly.type
_entity_poly.pdbx_seq_one_letter_code
_entity_poly.pdbx_strand_id
1 'polypeptide(L)'
;MDSEEETLYDEVDSGNESSGDDVDFAMEIEANNPRERSNDADEYPFEVLTTEEIVQHMVDSIKEVNTVVEIPATTTRILLNHFKWDKEKLMERFYDGDQEKLFSEARVVNPFRKGSIISRSRSQNSSRRTSTNGTEECGICFVTLPCSMMTGLECGHRFCTACWGEYLTTKIMEEGVGQTIACAAHACDILVDDASVMRLIRDSKVKLKYQHLITNSFVECNRLLRWCPSPDCNSAIKVQYVESKPVTCKCLHTFCFYCGENWHDPVKCHLLRKWIKKCDDDSETSNWIAANTKECPKCNVTIEKDGGCNHMICKNQNCKTEFCWVCLGPWEPHGSSWYNCNRYDEEEAKAARDTQQKSRSALQRYLFYCNRYMNHLQSLKFESKLYASVKEKMEEMQQHNMSWIEVQFLKKAVDILCLCRQTLTYTYVFAYYLRKNNQSVIFEENQKDLEGATELLSEYLERNITSENLADIKQKVQDKYRYCDSRRKVLLEHVHEGYEKEWWDYME
;
A
#
# COMPACT_ATOMS: atom_id res chain seq x y z
N MET A 1 -21.04 -9.43 78.13
CA MET A 1 -22.43 -8.93 78.24
C MET A 1 -22.89 -8.62 76.82
N ASP A 2 -22.93 -9.60 75.92
CA ASP A 2 -23.77 -10.84 75.91
C ASP A 2 -25.21 -10.45 75.46
N SER A 3 -25.87 -11.05 74.47
CA SER A 3 -25.61 -12.23 73.61
C SER A 3 -26.21 -11.98 72.19
N GLU A 4 -25.94 -12.73 71.10
CA GLU A 4 -26.60 -13.98 70.62
C GLU A 4 -28.15 -13.87 70.55
N GLU A 5 -28.91 -14.37 69.56
CA GLU A 5 -28.68 -15.39 68.52
C GLU A 5 -29.74 -15.29 67.37
N GLU A 6 -29.33 -15.66 66.14
CA GLU A 6 -29.99 -16.48 65.10
C GLU A 6 -31.53 -16.53 64.77
N THR A 7 -31.85 -16.23 63.48
CA THR A 7 -32.67 -17.06 62.50
C THR A 7 -34.22 -17.24 62.66
N LEU A 8 -35.05 -17.87 61.76
CA LEU A 8 -34.92 -18.48 60.40
C LEU A 8 -36.29 -18.58 59.63
N TYR A 9 -36.24 -18.93 58.32
CA TYR A 9 -37.22 -19.56 57.36
C TYR A 9 -38.72 -19.14 57.21
N ASP A 10 -39.05 -18.62 56.01
CA ASP A 10 -39.85 -19.17 54.88
C ASP A 10 -41.32 -19.69 54.97
N GLU A 11 -41.96 -19.67 53.78
CA GLU A 11 -43.17 -20.40 53.28
C GLU A 11 -44.60 -19.96 53.74
N VAL A 12 -45.69 -20.10 52.97
CA VAL A 12 -46.02 -19.87 51.52
C VAL A 12 -47.55 -19.65 51.34
N ASP A 13 -47.93 -18.98 50.23
CA ASP A 13 -49.12 -19.18 49.37
C ASP A 13 -50.59 -18.86 49.80
N SER A 14 -51.34 -18.46 48.75
CA SER A 14 -52.77 -18.74 48.45
C SER A 14 -53.86 -17.72 48.76
N GLY A 15 -54.59 -17.27 47.72
CA GLY A 15 -56.01 -16.88 47.89
C GLY A 15 -56.69 -15.82 47.00
N ASN A 16 -56.81 -16.06 45.68
CA ASN A 16 -58.07 -15.92 44.93
C ASN A 16 -58.58 -14.58 44.30
N GLU A 17 -58.20 -14.37 43.03
CA GLU A 17 -59.04 -14.19 41.80
C GLU A 17 -60.07 -13.05 41.53
N SER A 18 -60.11 -12.72 40.22
CA SER A 18 -61.20 -12.13 39.39
C SER A 18 -61.38 -10.60 39.43
N SER A 19 -61.59 -9.88 38.32
CA SER A 19 -61.76 -10.18 36.88
C SER A 19 -61.05 -9.06 36.07
N GLY A 20 -60.65 -9.13 34.80
CA GLY A 20 -61.07 -9.96 33.67
C GLY A 20 -61.49 -9.04 32.51
N ASP A 21 -60.60 -8.77 31.55
CA ASP A 21 -60.88 -8.19 30.23
C ASP A 21 -59.70 -8.46 29.28
N ASP A 22 -59.93 -9.25 28.23
CA ASP A 22 -58.92 -9.64 27.25
C ASP A 22 -58.75 -8.55 26.17
N VAL A 23 -57.52 -8.05 25.99
CA VAL A 23 -57.12 -7.29 24.79
C VAL A 23 -55.86 -7.89 24.18
N ASP A 24 -56.09 -8.64 23.11
CA ASP A 24 -55.10 -9.35 22.31
C ASP A 24 -54.19 -8.36 21.56
N PHE A 25 -53.04 -8.03 22.17
CA PHE A 25 -52.03 -7.16 21.56
C PHE A 25 -50.95 -8.01 20.89
N ALA A 26 -51.16 -8.35 19.63
CA ALA A 26 -50.16 -9.02 18.81
C ALA A 26 -48.88 -8.15 18.76
N MET A 27 -47.81 -8.63 19.39
CA MET A 27 -46.46 -8.10 19.12
C MET A 27 -46.08 -8.47 17.69
N GLU A 28 -46.22 -7.51 16.78
CA GLU A 28 -45.57 -7.59 15.48
C GLU A 28 -44.07 -7.69 15.70
N ILE A 29 -43.51 -8.88 15.47
CA ILE A 29 -42.08 -9.09 15.37
C ILE A 29 -41.65 -8.42 14.06
N GLU A 30 -41.26 -7.14 14.14
CA GLU A 30 -40.59 -6.46 13.04
C GLU A 30 -39.33 -7.26 12.70
N ALA A 31 -39.40 -7.99 11.57
CA ALA A 31 -38.30 -8.72 11.02
C ALA A 31 -37.22 -7.73 10.58
N ASN A 32 -36.28 -7.46 11.49
CA ASN A 32 -35.19 -6.51 11.31
C ASN A 32 -34.25 -7.03 10.21
N ASN A 33 -34.59 -6.69 8.98
CA ASN A 33 -33.99 -7.19 7.75
C ASN A 33 -32.56 -6.64 7.67
N PRO A 34 -31.50 -7.47 7.63
CA PRO A 34 -30.12 -7.00 7.72
C PRO A 34 -29.63 -6.44 6.38
N ARG A 35 -30.26 -5.35 5.93
CA ARG A 35 -29.81 -4.52 4.81
C ARG A 35 -29.41 -3.15 5.31
N GLU A 36 -28.15 -2.82 5.07
CA GLU A 36 -27.68 -1.46 4.78
C GLU A 36 -28.02 -0.39 5.84
N ARG A 37 -27.31 -0.48 6.98
CA ARG A 37 -26.63 0.71 7.53
C ARG A 37 -25.17 0.70 7.07
N SER A 38 -24.98 0.97 5.78
CA SER A 38 -23.71 1.46 5.25
C SER A 38 -23.47 2.88 5.77
N ASN A 39 -22.24 3.18 6.17
CA ASN A 39 -21.81 4.56 6.44
C ASN A 39 -21.50 5.25 5.10
N ASP A 40 -22.52 5.50 4.28
CA ASP A 40 -22.39 6.11 2.94
C ASP A 40 -22.03 7.62 2.96
N ALA A 41 -21.45 8.10 4.07
CA ALA A 41 -20.98 9.48 4.24
C ALA A 41 -19.46 9.64 4.08
N ASP A 42 -18.69 8.54 4.11
CA ASP A 42 -17.22 8.55 4.19
C ASP A 42 -16.52 7.68 3.12
N GLU A 43 -17.22 7.27 2.06
CA GLU A 43 -16.62 6.47 0.99
C GLU A 43 -15.66 7.33 0.13
N TYR A 44 -14.37 7.27 0.47
CA TYR A 44 -13.28 7.92 -0.28
C TYR A 44 -13.22 7.36 -1.71
N PRO A 45 -13.66 8.11 -2.74
CA PRO A 45 -13.96 7.53 -4.04
C PRO A 45 -12.69 7.39 -4.88
N PHE A 46 -12.39 6.17 -5.31
CA PHE A 46 -11.23 5.85 -6.15
C PHE A 46 -11.56 4.88 -7.29
N GLU A 47 -10.84 5.02 -8.41
CA GLU A 47 -10.93 4.16 -9.59
C GLU A 47 -9.58 3.44 -9.80
N VAL A 48 -9.60 2.16 -10.19
CA VAL A 48 -8.36 1.41 -10.51
C VAL A 48 -8.22 1.27 -12.02
N LEU A 49 -7.24 1.98 -12.60
CA LEU A 49 -6.97 2.04 -14.03
C LEU A 49 -5.82 1.08 -14.41
N THR A 50 -6.01 0.34 -15.50
CA THR A 50 -4.97 -0.44 -16.19
C THR A 50 -4.09 0.46 -17.06
N THR A 51 -2.93 -0.02 -17.52
CA THR A 51 -2.05 0.74 -18.43
C THR A 51 -2.77 1.31 -19.65
N GLU A 52 -3.71 0.56 -20.24
CA GLU A 52 -4.47 0.99 -21.41
C GLU A 52 -5.48 2.10 -21.07
N GLU A 53 -6.21 1.94 -19.96
CA GLU A 53 -7.13 2.96 -19.44
C GLU A 53 -6.40 4.26 -19.06
N ILE A 54 -5.19 4.18 -18.51
CA ILE A 54 -4.38 5.39 -18.19
C ILE A 54 -3.89 6.08 -19.47
N VAL A 55 -3.42 5.34 -20.49
CA VAL A 55 -3.05 5.92 -21.79
C VAL A 55 -4.24 6.61 -22.45
N GLN A 56 -5.43 6.00 -22.39
CA GLN A 56 -6.66 6.60 -22.90
C GLN A 56 -7.04 7.87 -22.12
N HIS A 57 -6.97 7.83 -20.78
CA HIS A 57 -7.23 8.99 -19.92
C HIS A 57 -6.24 10.15 -20.16
N MET A 58 -4.96 9.84 -20.40
CA MET A 58 -3.95 10.82 -20.80
C MET A 58 -4.29 11.46 -22.16
N VAL A 59 -4.66 10.63 -23.16
CA VAL A 59 -5.07 11.10 -24.50
C VAL A 59 -6.32 11.97 -24.44
N ASP A 60 -7.31 11.62 -23.63
CA ASP A 60 -8.54 12.39 -23.50
C ASP A 60 -8.32 13.69 -22.69
N SER A 61 -7.46 13.67 -21.67
CA SER A 61 -7.00 14.89 -20.98
C SER A 61 -6.26 15.84 -21.92
N ILE A 62 -5.46 15.30 -22.86
CA ILE A 62 -4.82 16.10 -23.91
C ILE A 62 -5.88 16.70 -24.84
N LYS A 63 -6.85 15.91 -25.33
CA LYS A 63 -7.92 16.42 -26.22
C LYS A 63 -8.73 17.53 -25.58
N GLU A 64 -9.12 17.36 -24.32
CA GLU A 64 -9.93 18.32 -23.55
C GLU A 64 -9.23 19.67 -23.38
N VAL A 65 -7.92 19.68 -23.20
CA VAL A 65 -7.14 20.92 -23.20
C VAL A 65 -7.00 21.45 -24.63
N ASN A 66 -6.84 20.56 -25.62
CA ASN A 66 -6.61 20.94 -27.01
C ASN A 66 -7.82 21.51 -27.75
N THR A 67 -9.05 21.32 -27.26
CA THR A 67 -10.24 22.04 -27.77
C THR A 67 -10.20 23.54 -27.49
N VAL A 68 -9.31 23.97 -26.57
CA VAL A 68 -9.17 25.37 -26.13
C VAL A 68 -7.87 25.97 -26.67
N VAL A 69 -6.74 25.25 -26.62
CA VAL A 69 -5.43 25.77 -27.05
C VAL A 69 -5.08 25.54 -28.53
N GLU A 70 -5.77 24.64 -29.25
CA GLU A 70 -5.60 24.37 -30.69
C GLU A 70 -4.15 24.12 -31.20
N ILE A 71 -3.31 23.42 -30.43
CA ILE A 71 -1.92 23.10 -30.78
C ILE A 71 -1.72 21.59 -31.11
N PRO A 72 -0.54 21.14 -31.57
CA PRO A 72 -0.29 19.71 -31.80
C PRO A 72 -0.32 18.92 -30.48
N ALA A 73 -1.03 17.78 -30.44
CA ALA A 73 -1.28 17.00 -29.21
C ALA A 73 -0.02 16.67 -28.39
N THR A 74 1.11 16.37 -29.05
CA THR A 74 2.40 16.15 -28.36
C THR A 74 2.92 17.41 -27.67
N THR A 75 2.73 18.59 -28.28
CA THR A 75 3.05 19.88 -27.65
C THR A 75 2.18 20.10 -26.41
N THR A 76 0.88 19.83 -26.51
CA THR A 76 -0.06 19.88 -25.37
C THR A 76 0.36 18.93 -24.26
N ARG A 77 0.78 17.70 -24.59
CA ARG A 77 1.32 16.72 -23.62
C ARG A 77 2.54 17.26 -22.89
N ILE A 78 3.50 17.85 -23.60
CA ILE A 78 4.74 18.36 -22.99
C ILE A 78 4.44 19.55 -22.08
N LEU A 79 3.58 20.48 -22.53
CA LEU A 79 3.12 21.59 -21.70
C LEU A 79 2.39 21.12 -20.45
N LEU A 80 1.43 20.21 -20.58
CA LEU A 80 0.75 19.60 -19.43
C LEU A 80 1.73 18.96 -18.46
N ASN A 81 2.72 18.22 -18.97
CA ASN A 81 3.75 17.61 -18.13
C ASN A 81 4.60 18.64 -17.38
N HIS A 82 4.97 19.76 -18.03
CA HIS A 82 5.67 20.88 -17.39
C HIS A 82 4.87 21.48 -16.22
N PHE A 83 3.54 21.58 -16.36
CA PHE A 83 2.64 22.03 -15.29
C PHE A 83 2.12 20.91 -14.38
N LYS A 84 2.76 19.72 -14.38
CA LYS A 84 2.36 18.58 -13.55
C LYS A 84 0.88 18.17 -13.74
N TRP A 85 0.42 18.25 -14.98
CA TRP A 85 -0.95 17.96 -15.43
C TRP A 85 -2.03 18.81 -14.75
N ASP A 86 -1.64 19.94 -14.17
CA ASP A 86 -2.52 20.98 -13.65
C ASP A 86 -3.08 21.80 -14.82
N LYS A 87 -4.29 21.43 -15.26
CA LYS A 87 -4.99 22.08 -16.38
C LYS A 87 -5.20 23.58 -16.14
N GLU A 88 -5.56 23.97 -14.92
CA GLU A 88 -5.87 25.36 -14.56
C GLU A 88 -4.62 26.24 -14.69
N LYS A 89 -3.48 25.82 -14.11
CA LYS A 89 -2.21 26.56 -14.24
C LYS A 89 -1.72 26.65 -15.68
N LEU A 90 -1.94 25.61 -16.50
CA LEU A 90 -1.59 25.68 -17.92
C LEU A 90 -2.43 26.73 -18.64
N MET A 91 -3.75 26.76 -18.42
CA MET A 91 -4.63 27.75 -19.07
C MET A 91 -4.28 29.19 -18.65
N GLU A 92 -4.11 29.45 -17.35
CA GLU A 92 -3.66 30.74 -16.81
C GLU A 92 -2.37 31.20 -17.51
N ARG A 93 -1.34 30.34 -17.56
CA ARG A 93 -0.03 30.67 -18.15
C ARG A 93 -0.04 30.76 -19.68
N PHE A 94 -1.03 30.15 -20.35
CA PHE A 94 -1.18 30.18 -21.81
C PHE A 94 -1.92 31.43 -22.31
N TYR A 95 -2.87 31.95 -21.53
CA TYR A 95 -3.66 33.13 -21.87
C TYR A 95 -3.13 34.44 -21.25
N ASP A 96 -2.68 34.42 -19.99
CA ASP A 96 -2.19 35.61 -19.28
C ASP A 96 -0.66 35.77 -19.37
N GLY A 97 0.04 34.75 -19.88
CA GLY A 97 1.50 34.69 -19.95
C GLY A 97 2.10 34.97 -21.34
N ASP A 98 3.42 35.17 -21.36
CA ASP A 98 4.21 35.17 -22.60
C ASP A 98 4.32 33.74 -23.15
N GLN A 99 3.57 33.46 -24.22
CA GLN A 99 3.56 32.17 -24.90
C GLN A 99 4.94 31.80 -25.47
N GLU A 100 5.73 32.77 -25.95
CA GLU A 100 7.04 32.47 -26.55
C GLU A 100 8.04 32.02 -25.47
N LYS A 101 7.97 32.64 -24.28
CA LYS A 101 8.68 32.18 -23.09
C LYS A 101 8.17 30.82 -22.60
N LEU A 102 6.85 30.59 -22.57
CA LEU A 102 6.22 29.32 -22.20
C LEU A 102 6.73 28.14 -23.05
N PHE A 103 6.69 28.28 -24.37
CA PHE A 103 7.20 27.26 -25.30
C PHE A 103 8.71 27.06 -25.18
N SER A 104 9.48 28.13 -24.94
CA SER A 104 10.93 28.03 -24.72
C SER A 104 11.29 27.35 -23.40
N GLU A 105 10.58 27.62 -22.31
CA GLU A 105 10.76 26.96 -21.00
C GLU A 105 10.46 25.46 -21.10
N ALA A 106 9.36 25.11 -21.80
CA ALA A 106 8.97 23.72 -22.07
C ALA A 106 9.80 23.02 -23.18
N ARG A 107 10.75 23.74 -23.82
CA ARG A 107 11.60 23.26 -24.94
C ARG A 107 10.83 22.72 -26.14
N VAL A 108 9.71 23.35 -26.51
CA VAL A 108 8.92 22.97 -27.69
C VAL A 108 8.88 24.13 -28.69
N VAL A 109 8.85 23.81 -29.98
CA VAL A 109 8.70 24.84 -31.02
C VAL A 109 7.28 25.39 -30.99
N ASN A 110 7.14 26.71 -30.81
CA ASN A 110 5.84 27.37 -30.85
C ASN A 110 5.14 27.12 -32.21
N PRO A 111 4.00 26.40 -32.24
CA PRO A 111 3.33 26.01 -33.48
C PRO A 111 2.70 27.19 -34.23
N PHE A 112 2.41 28.31 -33.55
CA PHE A 112 1.88 29.53 -34.14
C PHE A 112 2.93 30.27 -35.00
N ARG A 113 4.23 29.92 -34.92
CA ARG A 113 5.29 30.45 -35.81
C ARG A 113 5.21 29.95 -37.26
N LYS A 114 4.20 29.15 -37.65
CA LYS A 114 4.04 28.52 -38.99
C LYS A 114 4.07 29.50 -40.19
N GLY A 115 3.99 30.82 -39.97
CA GLY A 115 4.15 31.83 -41.03
C GLY A 115 5.59 32.18 -41.45
N SER A 116 6.63 31.97 -40.62
CA SER A 116 7.94 32.62 -40.87
C SER A 116 9.10 31.69 -41.28
N ILE A 117 9.04 30.38 -41.00
CA ILE A 117 10.21 29.49 -41.17
C ILE A 117 10.39 29.03 -42.63
N ILE A 118 9.29 28.92 -43.41
CA ILE A 118 9.30 28.52 -44.83
C ILE A 118 10.14 29.51 -45.70
N SER A 119 10.37 30.74 -45.22
CA SER A 119 11.14 31.74 -45.95
C SER A 119 12.65 31.76 -45.65
N ARG A 120 13.16 31.06 -44.62
CA ARG A 120 14.55 31.27 -44.13
C ARG A 120 15.55 30.13 -44.31
N SER A 121 15.15 28.92 -44.70
CA SER A 121 16.10 27.82 -45.02
C SER A 121 16.46 27.69 -46.52
N ARG A 122 16.23 28.74 -47.32
CA ARG A 122 16.43 28.69 -48.79
C ARG A 122 17.84 29.08 -49.26
N SER A 123 18.82 28.99 -48.37
CA SER A 123 20.26 29.22 -48.56
C SER A 123 20.97 28.53 -47.38
N GLN A 124 21.90 27.58 -47.53
CA GLN A 124 22.64 27.06 -48.69
C GLN A 124 22.75 25.52 -48.66
N ASN A 125 23.05 24.92 -49.81
CA ASN A 125 23.63 23.57 -49.98
C ASN A 125 22.93 22.34 -49.34
N SER A 126 21.85 21.88 -49.97
CA SER A 126 21.91 20.53 -50.56
C SER A 126 21.06 20.47 -51.83
N SER A 127 21.52 19.68 -52.81
CA SER A 127 20.98 19.64 -54.16
C SER A 127 19.53 19.19 -54.19
N ARG A 128 18.60 20.05 -54.67
CA ARG A 128 17.28 19.62 -55.15
C ARG A 128 17.44 18.76 -56.41
N ARG A 129 17.86 17.51 -56.24
CA ARG A 129 17.43 16.43 -57.12
C ARG A 129 16.00 16.09 -56.71
N THR A 130 15.03 16.70 -57.38
CA THR A 130 13.72 16.07 -57.55
C THR A 130 13.95 14.76 -58.30
N SER A 131 14.16 13.68 -57.55
CA SER A 131 14.43 12.36 -58.11
C SER A 131 13.19 11.91 -58.88
N THR A 132 13.30 11.88 -60.22
CA THR A 132 12.23 11.46 -61.13
C THR A 132 11.83 10.00 -60.97
N ASN A 133 12.51 9.26 -60.08
CA ASN A 133 12.37 7.82 -59.89
C ASN A 133 11.77 7.43 -58.52
N GLY A 134 11.29 8.39 -57.72
CA GLY A 134 10.58 8.08 -56.45
C GLY A 134 11.45 7.43 -55.36
N THR A 135 12.76 7.69 -55.38
CA THR A 135 13.75 7.22 -54.40
C THR A 135 14.53 8.37 -53.77
N GLU A 136 14.90 8.21 -52.50
CA GLU A 136 15.62 9.15 -51.64
C GLU A 136 16.72 8.42 -50.85
N GLU A 137 17.79 9.12 -50.49
CA GLU A 137 18.89 8.58 -49.68
C GLU A 137 18.68 8.86 -48.19
N CYS A 138 18.91 7.87 -47.33
CA CYS A 138 18.76 8.02 -45.89
C CYS A 138 20.02 8.64 -45.25
N GLY A 139 19.90 9.81 -44.62
CA GLY A 139 21.01 10.51 -43.96
C GLY A 139 21.60 9.86 -42.69
N ILE A 140 21.21 8.62 -42.36
CA ILE A 140 21.78 7.83 -41.25
C ILE A 140 22.57 6.62 -41.79
N CYS A 141 21.96 5.83 -42.68
CA CYS A 141 22.59 4.61 -43.23
C CYS A 141 23.10 4.75 -44.68
N PHE A 142 22.91 5.91 -45.31
CA PHE A 142 23.32 6.22 -46.70
C PHE A 142 22.75 5.29 -47.78
N VAL A 143 21.70 4.53 -47.47
CA VAL A 143 21.00 3.65 -48.43
C VAL A 143 19.95 4.46 -49.21
N THR A 144 19.94 4.31 -50.54
CA THR A 144 18.87 4.83 -51.40
C THR A 144 17.66 3.91 -51.36
N LEU A 145 16.51 4.43 -50.94
CA LEU A 145 15.26 3.69 -50.74
C LEU A 145 14.06 4.42 -51.38
N PRO A 146 12.94 3.72 -51.68
CA PRO A 146 11.71 4.37 -52.13
C PRO A 146 11.19 5.40 -51.14
N CYS A 147 10.60 6.50 -51.62
CA CYS A 147 10.02 7.56 -50.79
C CYS A 147 8.98 7.05 -49.78
N SER A 148 8.31 5.92 -50.07
CA SER A 148 7.36 5.24 -49.17
C SER A 148 8.00 4.63 -47.92
N MET A 149 9.31 4.35 -47.95
CA MET A 149 10.07 3.83 -46.81
C MET A 149 10.73 4.94 -45.98
N MET A 150 10.54 6.21 -46.35
CA MET A 150 11.16 7.40 -45.74
C MET A 150 10.15 8.21 -44.92
N THR A 151 10.28 8.21 -43.60
CA THR A 151 9.42 9.00 -42.69
C THR A 151 10.15 10.26 -42.21
N GLY A 152 9.45 11.39 -42.14
CA GLY A 152 9.95 12.62 -41.55
C GLY A 152 8.99 13.25 -40.54
N LEU A 153 9.49 14.25 -39.83
CA LEU A 153 8.75 15.04 -38.84
C LEU A 153 8.53 16.47 -39.34
N GLU A 154 7.83 17.30 -38.55
CA GLU A 154 7.60 18.72 -38.87
C GLU A 154 8.88 19.54 -39.07
N CYS A 155 10.03 19.06 -38.58
CA CYS A 155 11.35 19.65 -38.81
C CYS A 155 11.87 19.50 -40.26
N GLY A 156 11.23 18.69 -41.09
CA GLY A 156 11.62 18.44 -42.49
C GLY A 156 12.71 17.37 -42.68
N HIS A 157 13.37 16.92 -41.61
CA HIS A 157 14.31 15.80 -41.66
C HIS A 157 13.59 14.48 -41.96
N ARG A 158 14.13 13.68 -42.88
CA ARG A 158 13.58 12.38 -43.30
C ARG A 158 14.63 11.28 -43.20
N PHE A 159 14.23 10.16 -42.61
CA PHE A 159 15.06 8.96 -42.48
C PHE A 159 14.24 7.72 -42.81
N CYS A 160 14.91 6.61 -43.13
CA CYS A 160 14.22 5.37 -43.44
C CYS A 160 13.57 4.77 -42.19
N THR A 161 12.47 4.03 -42.39
CA THR A 161 11.73 3.39 -41.29
C THR A 161 12.57 2.42 -40.46
N ALA A 162 13.64 1.84 -41.02
CA ALA A 162 14.57 0.98 -40.29
C ALA A 162 15.41 1.78 -39.28
N CYS A 163 16.10 2.84 -39.71
CA CYS A 163 16.88 3.69 -38.81
C CYS A 163 16.00 4.38 -37.76
N TRP A 164 14.76 4.77 -38.10
CA TRP A 164 13.79 5.24 -37.11
C TRP A 164 13.46 4.17 -36.07
N GLY A 165 13.17 2.94 -36.48
CA GLY A 165 12.86 1.84 -35.58
C GLY A 165 14.02 1.50 -34.63
N GLU A 166 15.25 1.50 -35.13
CA GLU A 166 16.47 1.25 -34.37
C GLU A 166 16.75 2.40 -33.37
N TYR A 167 16.77 3.65 -33.84
CA TYR A 167 16.95 4.84 -32.99
C TYR A 167 15.93 4.90 -31.85
N LEU A 168 14.64 4.70 -32.15
CA LEU A 168 13.59 4.69 -31.13
C LEU A 168 13.81 3.53 -30.14
N THR A 169 14.16 2.34 -30.62
CA THR A 169 14.40 1.17 -29.76
C THR A 169 15.55 1.41 -28.78
N THR A 170 16.69 1.93 -29.24
CA THR A 170 17.83 2.28 -28.37
C THR A 170 17.43 3.36 -27.35
N LYS A 171 16.76 4.44 -27.76
CA LYS A 171 16.31 5.50 -26.83
C LYS A 171 15.36 4.99 -25.74
N ILE A 172 14.50 4.02 -26.08
CA ILE A 172 13.45 3.51 -25.17
C ILE A 172 13.98 2.39 -24.26
N MET A 173 14.82 1.50 -24.79
CA MET A 173 15.27 0.29 -24.08
C MET A 173 16.61 0.48 -23.35
N GLU A 174 17.56 1.23 -23.92
CA GLU A 174 18.89 1.41 -23.34
C GLU A 174 18.96 2.70 -22.52
N GLU A 175 18.50 3.83 -23.08
CA GLU A 175 18.52 5.13 -22.37
C GLU A 175 17.29 5.35 -21.47
N GLY A 176 16.22 4.56 -21.62
CA GLY A 176 15.00 4.67 -20.82
C GLY A 176 14.19 5.96 -21.05
N VAL A 177 14.42 6.66 -22.16
CA VAL A 177 13.78 7.96 -22.45
C VAL A 177 12.46 7.76 -23.18
N GLY A 178 11.33 8.04 -22.50
CA GLY A 178 9.99 8.00 -23.10
C GLY A 178 9.49 9.35 -23.61
N GLN A 179 9.53 10.40 -22.77
CA GLN A 179 8.76 11.62 -23.05
C GLN A 179 9.44 12.63 -23.98
N THR A 180 10.78 12.65 -24.02
CA THR A 180 11.61 13.70 -24.66
C THR A 180 12.48 13.13 -25.78
N ILE A 181 11.97 12.16 -26.53
CA ILE A 181 12.66 11.63 -27.70
C ILE A 181 12.66 12.71 -28.79
N ALA A 182 13.85 13.26 -29.07
CA ALA A 182 14.07 14.25 -30.13
C ALA A 182 14.28 13.59 -31.51
N CYS A 183 14.30 14.41 -32.56
CA CYS A 183 14.63 14.00 -33.91
C CYS A 183 16.05 13.40 -33.98
N ALA A 184 16.24 12.34 -34.77
CA ALA A 184 17.56 11.71 -34.99
C ALA A 184 18.56 12.59 -35.78
N ALA A 185 18.19 13.81 -36.18
CA ALA A 185 19.07 14.75 -36.85
C ALA A 185 19.97 15.50 -35.85
N HIS A 186 21.23 15.73 -36.22
CA HIS A 186 22.19 16.46 -35.40
C HIS A 186 21.67 17.87 -35.04
N ALA A 187 21.71 18.22 -33.75
CA ALA A 187 21.24 19.50 -33.20
C ALA A 187 19.77 19.85 -33.53
N CYS A 188 18.87 18.85 -33.56
CA CYS A 188 17.44 19.04 -33.79
C CYS A 188 16.59 18.58 -32.60
N ASP A 189 16.29 19.50 -31.68
CA ASP A 189 15.53 19.22 -30.44
C ASP A 189 14.00 19.07 -30.64
N ILE A 190 13.53 18.96 -31.88
CA ILE A 190 12.10 18.77 -32.20
C ILE A 190 11.70 17.34 -31.83
N LEU A 191 10.70 17.23 -30.95
CA LEU A 191 10.27 15.96 -30.36
C LEU A 191 9.41 15.12 -31.31
N VAL A 192 9.54 13.80 -31.20
CA VAL A 192 8.76 12.81 -31.98
C VAL A 192 7.36 12.69 -31.38
N ASP A 193 6.32 12.69 -32.22
CA ASP A 193 4.94 12.49 -31.76
C ASP A 193 4.65 11.03 -31.39
N ASP A 194 3.82 10.83 -30.36
CA ASP A 194 3.56 9.49 -29.79
C ASP A 194 2.93 8.53 -30.82
N ALA A 195 2.14 9.05 -31.77
CA ALA A 195 1.54 8.25 -32.85
C ALA A 195 2.60 7.77 -33.87
N SER A 196 3.57 8.61 -34.22
CA SER A 196 4.73 8.22 -35.02
C SER A 196 5.60 7.20 -34.30
N VAL A 197 5.84 7.35 -32.99
CA VAL A 197 6.59 6.33 -32.21
C VAL A 197 5.87 4.98 -32.27
N MET A 198 4.57 4.95 -31.95
CA MET A 198 3.76 3.72 -31.97
C MET A 198 3.60 3.10 -33.37
N ARG A 199 3.73 3.89 -34.44
CA ARG A 199 3.69 3.45 -35.84
C ARG A 199 5.04 2.94 -36.37
N LEU A 200 6.15 3.55 -35.94
CA LEU A 200 7.51 3.24 -36.43
C LEU A 200 8.13 2.03 -35.73
N ILE A 201 7.86 1.83 -34.45
CA ILE A 201 8.29 0.66 -33.70
C ILE A 201 7.50 -0.57 -34.17
N ARG A 202 8.20 -1.70 -34.34
CA ARG A 202 7.58 -2.99 -34.71
C ARG A 202 7.45 -3.96 -33.54
N ASP A 203 8.44 -4.01 -32.66
CA ASP A 203 8.43 -4.91 -31.50
C ASP A 203 7.41 -4.45 -30.44
N SER A 204 6.50 -5.37 -30.08
CA SER A 204 5.49 -5.17 -29.04
C SER A 204 6.13 -4.88 -27.67
N LYS A 205 7.27 -5.50 -27.34
CA LYS A 205 7.97 -5.30 -26.07
C LYS A 205 8.48 -3.87 -25.92
N VAL A 206 9.01 -3.29 -27.00
CA VAL A 206 9.46 -1.89 -27.05
C VAL A 206 8.26 -0.94 -26.95
N LYS A 207 7.14 -1.23 -27.63
CA LYS A 207 5.90 -0.44 -27.49
C LYS A 207 5.37 -0.44 -26.07
N LEU A 208 5.32 -1.60 -25.42
CA LEU A 208 4.87 -1.71 -24.03
C LEU A 208 5.79 -0.94 -23.08
N LYS A 209 7.11 -1.00 -23.28
CA LYS A 209 8.07 -0.20 -22.51
C LYS A 209 7.89 1.31 -22.75
N TYR A 210 7.66 1.73 -23.99
CA TYR A 210 7.37 3.13 -24.32
C TYR A 210 6.08 3.64 -23.65
N GLN A 211 4.99 2.87 -23.79
CA GLN A 211 3.71 3.16 -23.14
C GLN A 211 3.89 3.25 -21.63
N HIS A 212 4.61 2.32 -21.01
CA HIS A 212 4.93 2.39 -19.57
C HIS A 212 5.73 3.65 -19.22
N LEU A 213 6.74 4.05 -19.99
CA LEU A 213 7.55 5.25 -19.71
C LEU A 213 6.74 6.57 -19.83
N ILE A 214 5.92 6.74 -20.87
CA ILE A 214 5.09 7.94 -21.02
C ILE A 214 3.99 7.99 -19.96
N THR A 215 3.42 6.83 -19.61
CA THR A 215 2.37 6.68 -18.59
C THR A 215 2.94 6.87 -17.19
N ASN A 216 4.18 6.42 -16.93
CA ASN A 216 4.83 6.57 -15.63
C ASN A 216 4.95 8.03 -15.24
N SER A 217 5.51 8.87 -16.13
CA SER A 217 5.61 10.30 -15.87
C SER A 217 4.23 11.00 -15.84
N PHE A 218 3.24 10.55 -16.61
CA PHE A 218 1.85 11.03 -16.45
C PHE A 218 1.31 10.78 -15.03
N VAL A 219 1.49 9.58 -14.49
CA VAL A 219 1.07 9.20 -13.14
C VAL A 219 1.90 9.92 -12.07
N GLU A 220 3.23 9.95 -12.17
CA GLU A 220 4.12 10.63 -11.23
C GLU A 220 3.89 12.15 -11.16
N CYS A 221 3.57 12.76 -12.30
CA CYS A 221 3.30 14.20 -12.36
C CYS A 221 1.88 14.55 -11.90
N ASN A 222 0.90 13.65 -12.06
CA ASN A 222 -0.49 13.91 -11.69
C ASN A 222 -0.75 13.52 -10.22
N ARG A 223 -0.94 14.53 -9.34
CA ARG A 223 -1.23 14.33 -7.91
C ARG A 223 -2.43 13.42 -7.59
N LEU A 224 -3.37 13.28 -8.53
CA LEU A 224 -4.58 12.46 -8.39
C LEU A 224 -4.41 11.02 -8.87
N LEU A 225 -3.22 10.64 -9.37
CA LEU A 225 -2.87 9.29 -9.78
C LEU A 225 -1.72 8.75 -8.93
N ARG A 226 -1.71 7.43 -8.70
CA ARG A 226 -0.56 6.73 -8.12
C ARG A 226 -0.50 5.28 -8.56
N TRP A 227 0.69 4.78 -8.88
CA TRP A 227 0.90 3.35 -9.16
C TRP A 227 0.63 2.48 -7.93
N CYS A 228 0.12 1.27 -8.17
CA CYS A 228 0.14 0.22 -7.16
C CYS A 228 1.61 -0.14 -6.81
N PRO A 229 2.01 -0.16 -5.53
CA PRO A 229 3.38 -0.51 -5.14
C PRO A 229 3.64 -2.03 -5.14
N SER A 230 2.63 -2.86 -5.42
CA SER A 230 2.80 -4.31 -5.56
C SER A 230 3.76 -4.64 -6.70
N PRO A 231 4.76 -5.51 -6.49
CA PRO A 231 5.55 -6.08 -7.57
C PRO A 231 4.65 -6.65 -8.67
N ASP A 232 5.11 -6.52 -9.92
CA ASP A 232 4.45 -6.97 -11.15
C ASP A 232 3.05 -6.37 -11.45
N CYS A 233 2.56 -5.43 -10.62
CA CYS A 233 1.28 -4.76 -10.84
C CYS A 233 1.45 -3.44 -11.62
N ASN A 234 0.97 -3.41 -12.87
CA ASN A 234 0.98 -2.21 -13.72
C ASN A 234 -0.35 -1.43 -13.70
N SER A 235 -1.06 -1.40 -12.56
CA SER A 235 -2.29 -0.62 -12.40
C SER A 235 -2.03 0.64 -11.57
N ALA A 236 -2.68 1.74 -11.92
CA ALA A 236 -2.69 2.97 -11.13
C ALA A 236 -4.06 3.20 -10.49
N ILE A 237 -4.08 3.87 -9.35
CA ILE A 237 -5.30 4.30 -8.67
C ILE A 237 -5.48 5.80 -8.93
N LYS A 238 -6.71 6.18 -9.29
CA LYS A 238 -7.17 7.55 -9.48
C LYS A 238 -8.11 7.94 -8.35
N VAL A 239 -7.93 9.13 -7.79
CA VAL A 239 -8.78 9.67 -6.71
C VAL A 239 -9.34 11.04 -7.10
N GLN A 240 -10.43 11.47 -6.45
CA GLN A 240 -10.98 12.82 -6.68
C GLN A 240 -10.17 13.92 -5.96
N TYR A 241 -9.67 13.62 -4.77
CA TYR A 241 -8.83 14.49 -3.95
C TYR A 241 -7.77 13.65 -3.22
N VAL A 242 -6.65 14.26 -2.85
CA VAL A 242 -5.52 13.55 -2.24
C VAL A 242 -5.68 13.48 -0.73
N GLU A 243 -5.90 12.29 -0.18
CA GLU A 243 -5.98 12.07 1.26
C GLU A 243 -5.16 10.86 1.75
N SER A 244 -4.92 10.79 3.07
CA SER A 244 -4.26 9.68 3.75
C SER A 244 -5.23 8.52 4.04
N LYS A 245 -5.98 8.08 3.03
CA LYS A 245 -6.97 6.99 3.11
C LYS A 245 -6.41 5.70 2.49
N PRO A 246 -6.93 4.51 2.88
CA PRO A 246 -6.59 3.25 2.23
C PRO A 246 -7.18 3.20 0.82
N VAL A 247 -6.43 2.65 -0.12
CA VAL A 247 -6.92 2.32 -1.47
C VAL A 247 -6.52 0.90 -1.83
N THR A 248 -7.44 0.14 -2.43
CA THR A 248 -7.25 -1.28 -2.76
C THR A 248 -7.18 -1.47 -4.27
N CYS A 249 -6.07 -2.01 -4.77
CA CYS A 249 -5.88 -2.29 -6.18
C CYS A 249 -6.66 -3.55 -6.61
N LYS A 250 -6.88 -3.71 -7.93
CA LYS A 250 -7.40 -4.93 -8.57
C LYS A 250 -6.57 -6.18 -8.23
N CYS A 251 -5.29 -6.04 -7.85
CA CYS A 251 -4.45 -7.12 -7.34
C CYS A 251 -4.61 -7.42 -5.82
N LEU A 252 -5.66 -6.88 -5.18
CA LEU A 252 -5.97 -6.97 -3.74
C LEU A 252 -4.97 -6.29 -2.79
N HIS A 253 -3.88 -5.70 -3.32
CA HIS A 253 -2.93 -4.95 -2.52
C HIS A 253 -3.54 -3.63 -2.02
N THR A 254 -3.45 -3.35 -0.72
CA THR A 254 -4.03 -2.17 -0.07
C THR A 254 -2.94 -1.27 0.54
N PHE A 255 -2.88 -0.03 0.07
CA PHE A 255 -1.82 0.92 0.41
C PHE A 255 -2.40 2.31 0.72
N CYS A 256 -1.61 3.17 1.34
CA CYS A 256 -2.00 4.56 1.59
C CYS A 256 -1.77 5.41 0.33
N PHE A 257 -2.83 6.05 -0.18
CA PHE A 257 -2.71 6.86 -1.41
C PHE A 257 -1.73 8.04 -1.26
N TYR A 258 -1.69 8.68 -0.08
CA TYR A 258 -0.83 9.84 0.16
C TYR A 258 0.67 9.52 0.16
N CYS A 259 1.10 8.49 0.89
CA CYS A 259 2.53 8.18 1.03
C CYS A 259 3.03 7.12 0.03
N GLY A 260 2.19 6.17 -0.40
CA GLY A 260 2.56 5.05 -1.26
C GLY A 260 2.98 3.77 -0.51
N GLU A 261 3.18 3.85 0.81
CA GLU A 261 3.46 2.69 1.66
C GLU A 261 2.20 1.83 1.86
N ASN A 262 2.41 0.56 2.27
CA ASN A 262 1.35 -0.32 2.78
C ASN A 262 0.42 0.42 3.76
N TRP A 263 -0.88 0.08 3.79
CA TRP A 263 -1.82 0.74 4.69
C TRP A 263 -1.37 0.61 6.15
N HIS A 264 -1.28 1.74 6.85
CA HIS A 264 -0.47 1.86 8.06
C HIS A 264 -1.24 2.46 9.24
N ASP A 265 -2.51 2.10 9.40
CA ASP A 265 -3.26 2.35 10.64
C ASP A 265 -2.53 1.68 11.83
N PRO A 266 -2.30 2.35 12.98
CA PRO A 266 -2.79 3.68 13.35
C PRO A 266 -1.83 4.86 13.09
N VAL A 267 -0.64 4.65 12.51
CA VAL A 267 0.40 5.69 12.44
C VAL A 267 0.17 6.70 11.30
N LYS A 268 0.40 8.00 11.53
CA LYS A 268 0.37 9.01 10.45
C LYS A 268 1.58 8.86 9.50
N CYS A 269 1.40 9.15 8.22
CA CYS A 269 2.43 8.97 7.17
C CYS A 269 3.78 9.62 7.49
N HIS A 270 3.80 10.77 8.15
CA HIS A 270 5.04 11.50 8.44
C HIS A 270 5.90 10.80 9.51
N LEU A 271 5.27 10.17 10.51
CA LEU A 271 5.95 9.37 11.53
C LEU A 271 6.47 8.06 10.92
N LEU A 272 5.68 7.40 10.05
CA LEU A 272 6.15 6.22 9.32
C LEU A 272 7.36 6.55 8.43
N ARG A 273 7.34 7.68 7.70
CA ARG A 273 8.48 8.11 6.88
C ARG A 273 9.74 8.37 7.72
N LYS A 274 9.60 9.00 8.91
CA LYS A 274 10.72 9.14 9.86
C LYS A 274 11.24 7.78 10.31
N TRP A 275 10.34 6.83 10.61
CA TRP A 275 10.69 5.48 11.06
C TRP A 275 11.42 4.66 10.01
N ILE A 276 10.90 4.59 8.78
CA ILE A 276 11.55 3.87 7.67
C ILE A 276 12.96 4.42 7.46
N LYS A 277 13.10 5.75 7.32
CA LYS A 277 14.42 6.39 7.20
C LYS A 277 15.34 6.04 8.38
N LYS A 278 14.84 6.03 9.61
CA LYS A 278 15.63 5.65 10.79
C LYS A 278 16.08 4.18 10.75
N CYS A 279 15.23 3.28 10.29
CA CYS A 279 15.59 1.87 10.08
C CYS A 279 16.63 1.68 8.97
N ASP A 280 16.57 2.49 7.91
CA ASP A 280 17.55 2.48 6.83
C ASP A 280 18.91 3.06 7.29
N ASP A 281 18.89 4.21 7.99
CA ASP A 281 20.11 4.89 8.48
C ASP A 281 20.82 4.08 9.60
N ASP A 282 20.08 3.47 10.54
CA ASP A 282 20.64 2.65 11.64
C ASP A 282 20.89 1.16 11.23
N SER A 283 20.72 0.82 9.95
CA SER A 283 20.78 -0.56 9.43
C SER A 283 22.13 -1.24 9.65
N GLU A 284 23.24 -0.51 9.49
CA GLU A 284 24.63 -0.97 9.68
C GLU A 284 24.91 -1.50 11.10
N THR A 285 24.09 -1.11 12.10
CA THR A 285 24.27 -1.56 13.50
C THR A 285 23.19 -2.55 13.97
N SER A 286 22.15 -2.80 13.16
CA SER A 286 20.92 -3.45 13.62
C SER A 286 20.51 -4.72 12.84
N ASN A 287 20.90 -4.84 11.56
CA ASN A 287 20.28 -5.81 10.63
C ASN A 287 20.71 -7.28 10.76
N TRP A 288 21.40 -7.70 11.83
CA TRP A 288 21.72 -9.12 12.08
C TRP A 288 21.22 -9.66 13.43
N ILE A 289 20.67 -8.82 14.32
CA ILE A 289 20.21 -9.23 15.67
C ILE A 289 18.67 -9.30 15.76
N ALA A 290 18.05 -9.65 14.64
CA ALA A 290 16.78 -10.37 14.61
C ALA A 290 17.03 -11.73 13.93
N ALA A 291 17.97 -12.50 14.50
CA ALA A 291 18.32 -13.80 13.98
C ALA A 291 17.06 -14.68 13.89
N ASN A 292 16.87 -15.32 12.74
CA ASN A 292 15.84 -16.35 12.53
C ASN A 292 15.99 -17.50 13.55
N THR A 293 17.19 -17.62 14.12
CA THR A 293 17.55 -18.52 15.20
C THR A 293 17.71 -17.78 16.54
N LYS A 294 17.09 -18.28 17.61
CA LYS A 294 17.33 -17.85 19.00
C LYS A 294 17.54 -19.08 19.89
N GLU A 295 18.13 -18.90 21.06
CA GLU A 295 18.29 -19.99 22.03
C GLU A 295 17.06 -20.13 22.94
N CYS A 296 16.73 -21.37 23.31
CA CYS A 296 15.72 -21.64 24.33
C CYS A 296 16.17 -21.10 25.71
N PRO A 297 15.36 -20.29 26.41
CA PRO A 297 15.76 -19.64 27.67
C PRO A 297 16.03 -20.61 28.84
N LYS A 298 15.67 -21.90 28.72
CA LYS A 298 15.86 -22.92 29.76
C LYS A 298 16.94 -23.95 29.45
N CYS A 299 17.19 -24.26 28.17
CA CYS A 299 18.10 -25.34 27.77
C CYS A 299 19.11 -24.96 26.68
N ASN A 300 19.13 -23.70 26.25
CA ASN A 300 20.07 -23.12 25.28
C ASN A 300 20.14 -23.81 23.91
N VAL A 301 19.26 -24.76 23.61
CA VAL A 301 19.12 -25.33 22.27
C VAL A 301 18.67 -24.22 21.32
N THR A 302 19.39 -24.07 20.22
CA THR A 302 19.04 -23.16 19.12
C THR A 302 17.72 -23.61 18.47
N ILE A 303 16.79 -22.67 18.33
CA ILE A 303 15.47 -22.83 17.73
C ILE A 303 15.38 -21.85 16.56
N GLU A 304 15.00 -22.33 15.38
CA GLU A 304 14.66 -21.50 14.22
C GLU A 304 13.16 -21.18 14.21
N LYS A 305 12.79 -19.95 13.81
CA LYS A 305 11.38 -19.53 13.66
C LYS A 305 10.83 -20.02 12.32
N ASP A 306 9.93 -21.00 12.38
CA ASP A 306 9.28 -21.65 11.23
C ASP A 306 7.83 -21.18 10.98
N GLY A 307 7.25 -20.37 11.89
CA GLY A 307 5.89 -19.82 11.81
C GLY A 307 5.81 -18.33 12.16
N GLY A 308 4.62 -17.76 12.00
CA GLY A 308 4.31 -16.38 12.40
C GLY A 308 3.97 -16.24 13.88
N CYS A 309 3.44 -17.28 14.51
CA CYS A 309 3.12 -17.26 15.93
C CYS A 309 4.37 -17.03 16.81
N ASN A 310 4.24 -16.17 17.83
CA ASN A 310 5.31 -15.88 18.80
C ASN A 310 5.26 -16.78 20.05
N HIS A 311 4.22 -17.60 20.22
CA HIS A 311 4.18 -18.65 21.24
C HIS A 311 5.11 -19.80 20.84
N MET A 312 6.25 -19.95 21.50
CA MET A 312 7.23 -20.98 21.17
C MET A 312 7.23 -22.10 22.21
N ILE A 313 7.14 -23.34 21.73
CA ILE A 313 7.28 -24.55 22.55
C ILE A 313 8.63 -25.19 22.22
N CYS A 314 9.49 -25.40 23.22
CA CYS A 314 10.80 -25.99 22.98
C CYS A 314 10.70 -27.44 22.46
N LYS A 315 11.12 -27.68 21.21
CA LYS A 315 11.12 -29.01 20.55
C LYS A 315 12.03 -30.04 21.22
N ASN A 316 12.89 -29.65 22.17
CA ASN A 316 13.67 -30.59 22.98
C ASN A 316 12.75 -31.33 23.98
N GLN A 317 12.65 -32.65 23.80
CA GLN A 317 11.80 -33.56 24.58
C GLN A 317 12.02 -33.48 26.11
N ASN A 318 13.22 -33.10 26.55
CA ASN A 318 13.57 -32.96 27.97
C ASN A 318 13.28 -31.57 28.54
N CYS A 319 12.89 -30.59 27.70
CA CYS A 319 12.69 -29.20 28.08
C CYS A 319 11.22 -28.78 28.02
N LYS A 320 10.57 -28.97 26.85
CA LYS A 320 9.16 -28.65 26.52
C LYS A 320 8.62 -27.35 27.11
N THR A 321 9.48 -26.35 27.28
CA THR A 321 9.10 -25.10 27.94
C THR A 321 8.51 -24.12 26.94
N GLU A 322 7.45 -23.45 27.36
CA GLU A 322 6.65 -22.51 26.58
C GLU A 322 7.11 -21.08 26.89
N PHE A 323 7.48 -20.32 25.86
CA PHE A 323 8.05 -18.99 25.99
C PHE A 323 7.68 -18.09 24.81
N CYS A 324 7.74 -16.77 25.01
CA CYS A 324 7.50 -15.80 23.96
C CYS A 324 8.78 -15.55 23.14
N TRP A 325 8.69 -15.65 21.81
CA TRP A 325 9.83 -15.41 20.91
C TRP A 325 10.41 -13.99 21.04
N VAL A 326 9.60 -12.98 21.39
CA VAL A 326 10.03 -11.58 21.47
C VAL A 326 10.88 -11.34 22.72
N CYS A 327 10.32 -11.55 23.92
CA CYS A 327 10.99 -11.24 25.19
C CYS A 327 11.80 -12.39 25.80
N LEU A 328 11.66 -13.63 25.28
CA LEU A 328 12.20 -14.86 25.87
C LEU A 328 11.69 -15.20 27.28
N GLY A 329 10.67 -14.48 27.77
CA GLY A 329 9.96 -14.77 29.01
C GLY A 329 8.97 -15.94 28.88
N PRO A 330 8.50 -16.50 30.01
CA PRO A 330 7.54 -17.61 30.04
C PRO A 330 6.23 -17.21 29.32
N TRP A 331 5.57 -18.17 28.68
CA TRP A 331 4.33 -17.89 27.95
C TRP A 331 3.14 -17.61 28.87
N GLU A 332 2.90 -18.46 29.88
CA GLU A 332 1.72 -18.45 30.76
C GLU A 332 1.29 -17.06 31.32
N PRO A 333 2.20 -16.13 31.73
CA PRO A 333 1.78 -14.79 32.17
C PRO A 333 1.24 -13.87 31.07
N HIS A 334 1.45 -14.16 29.79
CA HIS A 334 1.01 -13.29 28.69
C HIS A 334 -0.51 -13.19 28.65
N GLY A 335 -1.04 -11.97 28.56
CA GLY A 335 -2.48 -11.69 28.66
C GLY A 335 -2.99 -11.47 30.09
N SER A 336 -2.18 -11.75 31.14
CA SER A 336 -2.53 -11.33 32.51
C SER A 336 -2.35 -9.81 32.70
N SER A 337 -3.13 -9.18 33.58
CA SER A 337 -3.04 -7.73 33.80
C SER A 337 -1.68 -7.25 34.32
N TRP A 338 -0.95 -8.10 35.06
CA TRP A 338 0.31 -7.74 35.71
C TRP A 338 1.57 -7.95 34.85
N TYR A 339 1.50 -8.74 33.78
CA TYR A 339 2.64 -8.97 32.88
C TYR A 339 2.47 -8.23 31.55
N ASN A 340 3.47 -7.43 31.15
CA ASN A 340 3.40 -6.55 29.98
C ASN A 340 4.64 -6.71 29.10
N CYS A 341 4.55 -7.49 28.02
CA CYS A 341 5.65 -7.69 27.06
C CYS A 341 5.79 -6.51 26.06
N ASN A 342 4.71 -5.79 25.78
CA ASN A 342 4.65 -4.73 24.78
C ASN A 342 5.14 -3.35 25.28
N ARG A 343 5.13 -3.12 26.60
CA ARG A 343 5.48 -1.82 27.21
C ARG A 343 6.99 -1.65 27.39
N TYR A 344 7.50 -0.45 27.09
CA TYR A 344 8.86 -0.07 27.43
C TYR A 344 8.91 0.57 28.83
N ASP A 345 9.47 -0.18 29.78
CA ASP A 345 9.78 0.33 31.12
C ASP A 345 11.10 1.11 31.08
N GLU A 346 11.02 2.40 31.40
CA GLU A 346 12.19 3.27 31.49
C GLU A 346 12.89 3.17 32.84
N GLU A 347 12.18 2.82 33.91
CA GLU A 347 12.73 2.74 35.26
C GLU A 347 13.52 1.45 35.43
N GLU A 348 13.03 0.31 34.92
CA GLU A 348 13.80 -0.93 34.81
C GLU A 348 15.06 -0.73 33.96
N ALA A 349 14.93 -0.06 32.81
CA ALA A 349 16.06 0.25 31.92
C ALA A 349 17.08 1.24 32.53
N LYS A 350 16.67 2.12 33.45
CA LYS A 350 17.54 3.03 34.22
C LYS A 350 18.18 2.32 35.42
N ALA A 351 17.41 1.55 36.19
CA ALA A 351 17.87 0.82 37.37
C ALA A 351 18.95 -0.22 37.05
N ALA A 352 18.95 -0.74 35.81
CA ALA A 352 19.98 -1.67 35.34
C ALA A 352 21.39 -1.05 35.12
N ARG A 353 21.62 0.27 35.30
CA ARG A 353 22.93 0.91 34.98
C ARG A 353 23.36 2.10 35.85
N ASP A 354 24.68 2.21 35.98
CA ASP A 354 25.40 3.37 36.51
C ASP A 354 25.30 4.64 35.63
N THR A 355 25.67 5.77 36.22
CA THR A 355 25.37 7.18 35.86
C THR A 355 25.97 7.71 34.54
N GLN A 356 26.00 6.94 33.45
CA GLN A 356 26.47 7.40 32.13
C GLN A 356 25.47 7.19 30.98
N GLN A 357 25.33 8.27 30.18
CA GLN A 357 24.89 8.31 28.77
C GLN A 357 23.37 8.23 28.47
N LYS A 358 22.73 9.42 28.41
CA LYS A 358 21.40 9.63 27.79
C LYS A 358 21.31 9.07 26.36
N SER A 359 22.40 9.07 25.59
CA SER A 359 22.44 8.53 24.23
C SER A 359 22.17 7.01 24.16
N ARG A 360 22.55 6.23 25.18
CA ARG A 360 22.28 4.79 25.22
C ARG A 360 20.80 4.47 25.47
N SER A 361 20.11 5.30 26.26
CA SER A 361 18.69 5.09 26.57
C SER A 361 17.80 5.26 25.33
N ALA A 362 18.08 6.26 24.49
CA ALA A 362 17.39 6.45 23.22
C ALA A 362 17.59 5.28 22.24
N LEU A 363 18.82 4.75 22.16
CA LEU A 363 19.13 3.56 21.36
C LEU A 363 18.42 2.31 21.90
N GLN A 364 18.42 2.09 23.21
CA GLN A 364 17.74 0.93 23.81
C GLN A 364 16.22 0.99 23.62
N ARG A 365 15.60 2.18 23.76
CA ARG A 365 14.19 2.40 23.39
C ARG A 365 13.97 2.07 21.91
N TYR A 366 14.79 2.61 21.01
CA TYR A 366 14.67 2.31 19.58
C TYR A 366 14.75 0.80 19.29
N LEU A 367 15.75 0.10 19.82
CA LEU A 367 15.90 -1.36 19.64
C LEU A 367 14.69 -2.15 20.17
N PHE A 368 14.08 -1.72 21.28
CA PHE A 368 12.87 -2.35 21.83
C PHE A 368 11.67 -2.31 20.86
N TYR A 369 11.40 -1.13 20.29
CA TYR A 369 10.28 -0.94 19.34
C TYR A 369 10.63 -1.50 17.95
N CYS A 370 11.88 -1.36 17.50
CA CYS A 370 12.37 -1.88 16.23
C CYS A 370 12.34 -3.42 16.18
N ASN A 371 12.74 -4.10 17.26
CA ASN A 371 12.65 -5.55 17.33
C ASN A 371 11.20 -6.05 17.19
N ARG A 372 10.23 -5.38 17.81
CA ARG A 372 8.80 -5.73 17.73
C ARG A 372 8.22 -5.45 16.34
N TYR A 373 8.50 -4.27 15.79
CA TYR A 373 8.16 -3.90 14.41
C TYR A 373 8.67 -4.95 13.40
N MET A 374 9.97 -5.28 13.43
CA MET A 374 10.58 -6.26 12.53
C MET A 374 10.05 -7.68 12.76
N ASN A 375 9.80 -8.07 14.01
CA ASN A 375 9.24 -9.38 14.33
C ASN A 375 7.80 -9.54 13.79
N HIS A 376 6.92 -8.55 13.95
CA HIS A 376 5.56 -8.64 13.37
C HIS A 376 5.57 -8.57 11.84
N LEU A 377 6.47 -7.76 11.25
CA LEU A 377 6.68 -7.74 9.80
C LEU A 377 7.18 -9.09 9.25
N GLN A 378 8.01 -9.80 10.02
CA GLN A 378 8.43 -11.16 9.69
C GLN A 378 7.30 -12.18 9.90
N SER A 379 6.56 -12.10 11.01
CA SER A 379 5.42 -12.97 11.27
C SER A 379 4.37 -12.89 10.16
N LEU A 380 4.06 -11.68 9.70
CA LEU A 380 3.14 -11.43 8.58
C LEU A 380 3.57 -12.15 7.28
N LYS A 381 4.89 -12.26 7.01
CA LYS A 381 5.43 -13.00 5.86
C LYS A 381 5.33 -14.52 6.01
N PHE A 382 5.26 -15.04 7.24
CA PHE A 382 4.96 -16.44 7.48
C PHE A 382 3.45 -16.68 7.38
N GLU A 383 2.63 -15.82 7.97
CA GLU A 383 1.17 -15.94 7.96
C GLU A 383 0.58 -15.79 6.55
N SER A 384 1.20 -15.01 5.66
CA SER A 384 0.81 -14.97 4.24
C SER A 384 0.99 -16.31 3.51
N LYS A 385 1.77 -17.25 4.05
CA LYS A 385 1.88 -18.62 3.51
C LYS A 385 0.73 -19.52 3.97
N LEU A 386 0.02 -19.17 5.05
CA LEU A 386 -1.14 -19.93 5.54
C LEU A 386 -2.27 -19.97 4.52
N TYR A 387 -2.38 -18.98 3.62
CA TYR A 387 -3.36 -19.01 2.52
C TYR A 387 -3.28 -20.29 1.66
N ALA A 388 -2.09 -20.86 1.45
CA ALA A 388 -1.93 -22.10 0.69
C ALA A 388 -2.48 -23.30 1.49
N SER A 389 -2.03 -23.49 2.72
CA SER A 389 -2.47 -24.58 3.60
C SER A 389 -3.97 -24.49 3.93
N VAL A 390 -4.49 -23.28 4.16
CA VAL A 390 -5.93 -23.05 4.35
C VAL A 390 -6.73 -23.40 3.10
N LYS A 391 -6.22 -23.11 1.89
CA LYS A 391 -6.91 -23.51 0.66
C LYS A 391 -7.01 -25.03 0.56
N GLU A 392 -5.93 -25.77 0.81
CA GLU A 392 -5.93 -27.23 0.85
C GLU A 392 -6.93 -27.76 1.90
N LYS A 393 -6.94 -27.17 3.11
CA LYS A 393 -7.89 -27.54 4.17
C LYS A 393 -9.35 -27.23 3.81
N MET A 394 -9.62 -26.13 3.10
CA MET A 394 -10.94 -25.81 2.58
C MET A 394 -11.39 -26.85 1.54
N GLU A 395 -10.50 -27.30 0.65
CA GLU A 395 -10.77 -28.35 -0.34
C GLU A 395 -11.04 -29.72 0.33
N GLU A 396 -10.31 -30.09 1.39
CA GLU A 396 -10.61 -31.27 2.22
C GLU A 396 -12.00 -31.17 2.90
N MET A 397 -12.31 -30.04 3.52
CA MET A 397 -13.61 -29.82 4.17
C MET A 397 -14.78 -29.93 3.18
N GLN A 398 -14.60 -29.49 1.94
CA GLN A 398 -15.61 -29.64 0.88
C GLN A 398 -15.86 -31.10 0.49
N GLN A 399 -14.83 -31.96 0.53
CA GLN A 399 -14.99 -33.40 0.30
C GLN A 399 -15.78 -34.08 1.43
N HIS A 400 -15.76 -33.50 2.64
CA HIS A 400 -16.52 -33.95 3.81
C HIS A 400 -17.88 -33.25 3.96
N ASN A 401 -18.58 -33.02 2.85
CA ASN A 401 -19.94 -32.44 2.76
C ASN A 401 -20.12 -30.98 3.25
N MET A 402 -19.05 -30.19 3.44
CA MET A 402 -19.22 -28.75 3.67
C MET A 402 -19.38 -27.98 2.35
N SER A 403 -20.31 -27.03 2.29
CA SER A 403 -20.47 -26.20 1.09
C SER A 403 -19.32 -25.18 0.92
N TRP A 404 -19.14 -24.66 -0.31
CA TRP A 404 -18.13 -23.62 -0.60
C TRP A 404 -18.29 -22.36 0.28
N ILE A 405 -19.53 -22.01 0.64
CA ILE A 405 -19.84 -20.88 1.52
C ILE A 405 -19.35 -21.17 2.95
N GLU A 406 -19.56 -22.40 3.43
CA GLU A 406 -19.25 -22.79 4.80
C GLU A 406 -17.77 -22.94 5.10
N VAL A 407 -16.90 -23.02 4.10
CA VAL A 407 -15.44 -23.08 4.26
C VAL A 407 -14.76 -21.70 4.17
N GLN A 408 -15.46 -20.65 3.69
CA GLN A 408 -14.90 -19.29 3.56
C GLN A 408 -14.43 -18.67 4.89
N PHE A 409 -14.90 -19.16 6.03
CA PHE A 409 -14.48 -18.66 7.34
C PHE A 409 -12.98 -18.85 7.59
N LEU A 410 -12.34 -19.89 7.02
CA LEU A 410 -10.90 -20.11 7.15
C LEU A 410 -10.11 -19.04 6.40
N LYS A 411 -10.47 -18.75 5.14
CA LYS A 411 -9.87 -17.63 4.39
C LYS A 411 -10.05 -16.31 5.17
N LYS A 412 -11.27 -16.04 5.66
CA LYS A 412 -11.56 -14.84 6.45
C LYS A 412 -10.74 -14.78 7.74
N ALA A 413 -10.45 -15.91 8.38
CA ALA A 413 -9.60 -15.96 9.57
C ALA A 413 -8.15 -15.54 9.26
N VAL A 414 -7.59 -16.01 8.13
CA VAL A 414 -6.25 -15.59 7.67
C VAL A 414 -6.26 -14.12 7.23
N ASP A 415 -7.30 -13.66 6.52
CA ASP A 415 -7.46 -12.24 6.14
C ASP A 415 -7.42 -11.33 7.38
N ILE A 416 -8.16 -11.69 8.44
CA ILE A 416 -8.17 -10.96 9.71
C ILE A 416 -6.84 -11.07 10.46
N LEU A 417 -6.21 -12.25 10.49
CA LEU A 417 -4.90 -12.44 11.13
C LEU A 417 -3.84 -11.52 10.51
N CYS A 418 -3.72 -11.55 9.18
CA CYS A 418 -2.81 -10.68 8.42
C CYS A 418 -3.09 -9.19 8.69
N LEU A 419 -4.36 -8.77 8.70
CA LEU A 419 -4.74 -7.38 8.96
C LEU A 419 -4.42 -6.93 10.40
N CYS A 420 -4.63 -7.79 11.39
CA CYS A 420 -4.27 -7.51 12.78
C CYS A 420 -2.75 -7.44 12.97
N ARG A 421 -1.99 -8.29 12.28
CA ARG A 421 -0.51 -8.29 12.26
C ARG A 421 0.08 -7.05 11.58
N GLN A 422 -0.48 -6.65 10.45
CA GLN A 422 -0.14 -5.39 9.78
C GLN A 422 -0.39 -4.21 10.73
N THR A 423 -1.55 -4.17 11.38
CA THR A 423 -1.89 -3.13 12.36
C THR A 423 -0.91 -3.12 13.53
N LEU A 424 -0.66 -4.27 14.17
CA LEU A 424 0.31 -4.41 15.27
C LEU A 424 1.69 -3.89 14.90
N THR A 425 2.18 -4.22 13.69
CA THR A 425 3.45 -3.68 13.17
C THR A 425 3.49 -2.15 13.26
N TYR A 426 2.42 -1.46 12.85
CA TYR A 426 2.33 0.00 12.91
C TYR A 426 1.98 0.58 14.27
N THR A 427 1.30 -0.18 15.16
CA THR A 427 1.10 0.26 16.56
C THR A 427 2.43 0.53 17.26
N TYR A 428 3.47 -0.27 17.00
CA TYR A 428 4.80 -0.06 17.59
C TYR A 428 5.53 1.17 17.02
N VAL A 429 5.27 1.54 15.76
CA VAL A 429 5.80 2.79 15.18
C VAL A 429 5.13 4.00 15.83
N PHE A 430 3.80 3.97 15.97
CA PHE A 430 3.05 5.00 16.69
C PHE A 430 3.53 5.14 18.14
N ALA A 431 3.63 4.02 18.87
CA ALA A 431 4.06 3.96 20.27
C ALA A 431 5.50 4.43 20.51
N TYR A 432 6.42 4.24 19.54
CA TYR A 432 7.79 4.71 19.66
C TYR A 432 7.88 6.23 19.77
N TYR A 433 7.16 6.96 18.90
CA TYR A 433 7.14 8.42 18.91
C TYR A 433 6.23 9.01 19.99
N LEU A 434 5.25 8.25 20.50
CA LEU A 434 4.28 8.75 21.46
C LEU A 434 4.94 9.18 22.78
N ARG A 435 4.61 10.39 23.27
CA ARG A 435 4.93 10.79 24.65
C ARG A 435 3.97 10.11 25.61
N LYS A 436 4.47 9.64 26.76
CA LYS A 436 3.61 9.00 27.78
C LYS A 436 2.60 10.01 28.34
N ASN A 437 1.33 9.63 28.32
CA ASN A 437 0.21 10.36 28.91
C ASN A 437 -0.90 9.37 29.34
N ASN A 438 -2.01 9.86 29.89
CA ASN A 438 -3.09 8.98 30.37
C ASN A 438 -3.67 8.09 29.26
N GLN A 439 -3.76 8.60 28.03
CA GLN A 439 -4.28 7.87 26.88
C GLN A 439 -3.27 6.87 26.34
N SER A 440 -1.96 7.12 26.45
CA SER A 440 -0.94 6.14 26.01
C SER A 440 -1.01 4.86 26.84
N VAL A 441 -1.35 4.93 28.13
CA VAL A 441 -1.51 3.75 28.99
C VAL A 441 -2.68 2.88 28.53
N ILE A 442 -3.81 3.51 28.16
CA ILE A 442 -5.01 2.83 27.63
C ILE A 442 -4.70 2.20 26.27
N PHE A 443 -4.02 2.93 25.39
CA PHE A 443 -3.55 2.42 24.11
C PHE A 443 -2.62 1.20 24.29
N GLU A 444 -1.72 1.21 25.27
CA GLU A 444 -0.82 0.08 25.56
C GLU A 444 -1.57 -1.16 26.10
N GLU A 445 -2.68 -1.03 26.84
CA GLU A 445 -3.55 -2.18 27.16
C GLU A 445 -4.27 -2.68 25.90
N ASN A 446 -4.87 -1.79 25.10
CA ASN A 446 -5.54 -2.15 23.85
C ASN A 446 -4.59 -2.88 22.88
N GLN A 447 -3.33 -2.45 22.81
CA GLN A 447 -2.28 -3.09 22.02
C GLN A 447 -1.97 -4.50 22.52
N LYS A 448 -1.83 -4.69 23.83
CA LYS A 448 -1.59 -5.99 24.48
C LYS A 448 -2.75 -6.95 24.28
N ASP A 449 -3.99 -6.47 24.42
CA ASP A 449 -5.22 -7.20 24.14
C ASP A 449 -5.25 -7.73 22.69
N LEU A 450 -4.95 -6.85 21.72
CA LEU A 450 -4.85 -7.20 20.31
C LEU A 450 -3.71 -8.19 20.04
N GLU A 451 -2.54 -7.99 20.64
CA GLU A 451 -1.39 -8.89 20.47
C GLU A 451 -1.73 -10.28 20.98
N GLY A 452 -2.23 -10.41 22.22
CA GLY A 452 -2.67 -11.69 22.79
C GLY A 452 -3.74 -12.38 21.93
N ALA A 453 -4.76 -11.65 21.47
CA ALA A 453 -5.79 -12.18 20.57
C ALA A 453 -5.22 -12.64 19.22
N THR A 454 -4.20 -11.93 18.70
CA THR A 454 -3.51 -12.26 17.45
C THR A 454 -2.69 -13.54 17.60
N GLU A 455 -1.91 -13.69 18.67
CA GLU A 455 -1.12 -14.91 18.91
C GLU A 455 -2.03 -16.13 19.10
N LEU A 456 -3.13 -16.00 19.85
CA LEU A 456 -4.13 -17.07 20.07
C LEU A 456 -4.87 -17.51 18.79
N LEU A 457 -4.94 -16.65 17.77
CA LEU A 457 -5.48 -16.96 16.45
C LEU A 457 -4.38 -17.59 15.56
N SER A 458 -3.19 -16.99 15.54
CA SER A 458 -2.01 -17.46 14.80
C SER A 458 -1.65 -18.90 15.19
N GLU A 459 -1.52 -19.17 16.50
CA GLU A 459 -1.27 -20.52 17.02
C GLU A 459 -2.35 -21.54 16.62
N TYR A 460 -3.62 -21.16 16.70
CA TYR A 460 -4.70 -22.09 16.41
C TYR A 460 -4.72 -22.48 14.92
N LEU A 461 -4.43 -21.54 14.03
CA LEU A 461 -4.32 -21.79 12.59
C LEU A 461 -3.02 -22.54 12.21
N GLU A 462 -1.91 -22.34 12.93
CA GLU A 462 -0.63 -23.01 12.65
C GLU A 462 -0.55 -24.44 13.21
N ARG A 463 -1.18 -24.72 14.36
CA ARG A 463 -1.00 -25.99 15.10
C ARG A 463 -2.30 -26.77 15.27
N ASN A 464 -3.33 -26.13 15.81
CA ASN A 464 -4.50 -26.83 16.38
C ASN A 464 -5.59 -27.17 15.36
N ILE A 465 -5.59 -26.53 14.17
CA ILE A 465 -6.55 -26.83 13.09
C ILE A 465 -6.45 -28.27 12.55
N THR A 466 -5.36 -28.98 12.82
CA THR A 466 -5.09 -30.33 12.27
C THR A 466 -5.69 -31.48 13.08
N SER A 467 -6.06 -31.25 14.34
CA SER A 467 -6.34 -32.30 15.33
C SER A 467 -7.79 -32.35 15.85
N GLU A 468 -8.67 -31.45 15.39
CA GLU A 468 -10.02 -31.27 15.92
C GLU A 468 -11.14 -31.66 14.93
N ASN A 469 -12.34 -31.87 15.46
CA ASN A 469 -13.56 -32.13 14.68
C ASN A 469 -13.97 -30.88 13.85
N LEU A 470 -14.45 -31.09 12.63
CA LEU A 470 -14.77 -30.03 11.66
C LEU A 470 -15.77 -28.99 12.21
N ALA A 471 -16.76 -29.44 12.99
CA ALA A 471 -17.73 -28.54 13.62
C ALA A 471 -17.11 -27.64 14.69
N ASP A 472 -16.21 -28.18 15.51
CA ASP A 472 -15.54 -27.44 16.59
C ASP A 472 -14.55 -26.41 16.02
N ILE A 473 -13.85 -26.77 14.94
CA ILE A 473 -12.97 -25.85 14.19
C ILE A 473 -13.76 -24.64 13.70
N LYS A 474 -14.95 -24.85 13.10
CA LYS A 474 -15.79 -23.77 12.57
C LYS A 474 -16.13 -22.74 13.66
N GLN A 475 -16.56 -23.19 14.84
CA GLN A 475 -16.90 -22.30 15.94
C GLN A 475 -15.66 -21.61 16.52
N LYS A 476 -14.63 -22.37 16.91
CA LYS A 476 -13.41 -21.85 17.55
C LYS A 476 -12.67 -20.83 16.69
N VAL A 477 -12.54 -21.08 15.39
CA VAL A 477 -11.90 -20.13 14.46
C VAL A 477 -12.73 -18.85 14.35
N GLN A 478 -14.07 -18.98 14.23
CA GLN A 478 -14.95 -17.81 14.13
C GLN A 478 -14.87 -16.92 15.36
N ASP A 479 -14.92 -17.50 16.55
CA ASP A 479 -14.86 -16.70 17.79
C ASP A 479 -13.48 -16.04 17.96
N LYS A 480 -12.39 -16.76 17.67
CA LYS A 480 -11.03 -16.21 17.71
C LYS A 480 -10.83 -15.05 16.74
N TYR A 481 -11.21 -15.17 15.46
CA TYR A 481 -11.01 -14.06 14.52
C TYR A 481 -11.97 -12.90 14.78
N ARG A 482 -13.21 -13.16 15.23
CA ARG A 482 -14.15 -12.07 15.60
C ARG A 482 -13.64 -11.29 16.80
N TYR A 483 -13.12 -11.97 17.82
CA TYR A 483 -12.52 -11.32 18.98
C TYR A 483 -11.27 -10.51 18.59
N CYS A 484 -10.39 -11.07 17.77
CA CYS A 484 -9.20 -10.39 17.25
C CYS A 484 -9.56 -9.13 16.41
N ASP A 485 -10.56 -9.23 15.52
CA ASP A 485 -11.09 -8.09 14.75
C ASP A 485 -11.71 -7.01 15.66
N SER A 486 -12.42 -7.42 16.72
CA SER A 486 -12.96 -6.51 17.73
C SER A 486 -11.87 -5.77 18.51
N ARG A 487 -10.83 -6.48 18.99
CA ARG A 487 -9.68 -5.84 19.67
C ARG A 487 -8.96 -4.86 18.74
N ARG A 488 -8.83 -5.19 17.45
CA ARG A 488 -8.23 -4.28 16.45
C ARG A 488 -9.06 -3.01 16.30
N LYS A 489 -10.39 -3.14 16.18
CA LYS A 489 -11.31 -2.00 16.05
C LYS A 489 -11.26 -1.08 17.27
N VAL A 490 -11.37 -1.63 18.48
CA VAL A 490 -11.27 -0.85 19.73
C VAL A 490 -9.96 -0.07 19.83
N LEU A 491 -8.83 -0.68 19.43
CA LEU A 491 -7.54 0.01 19.38
C LEU A 491 -7.55 1.18 18.38
N LEU A 492 -8.04 0.94 17.16
CA LEU A 492 -8.06 1.97 16.11
C LEU A 492 -9.02 3.11 16.44
N GLU A 493 -10.23 2.79 16.91
CA GLU A 493 -11.24 3.74 17.36
C GLU A 493 -10.68 4.66 18.46
N HIS A 494 -9.98 4.10 19.46
CA HIS A 494 -9.34 4.88 20.52
C HIS A 494 -8.23 5.82 20.00
N VAL A 495 -7.44 5.38 19.02
CA VAL A 495 -6.40 6.23 18.41
C VAL A 495 -7.01 7.28 17.48
N HIS A 496 -8.09 6.97 16.77
CA HIS A 496 -8.82 7.90 15.89
C HIS A 496 -9.54 8.99 16.71
N GLU A 497 -10.24 8.63 17.78
CA GLU A 497 -10.81 9.58 18.74
C GLU A 497 -9.73 10.51 19.32
N GLY A 498 -8.55 9.96 19.65
CA GLY A 498 -7.41 10.77 20.10
C GLY A 498 -6.77 11.64 19.02
N TYR A 499 -6.96 11.35 17.72
CA TYR A 499 -6.59 12.29 16.65
C TYR A 499 -7.60 13.43 16.53
N GLU A 500 -8.90 13.16 16.68
CA GLU A 500 -9.96 14.19 16.65
C GLU A 500 -9.90 15.14 17.85
N LYS A 501 -9.52 14.61 19.02
CA LYS A 501 -9.45 15.35 20.30
C LYS A 501 -8.04 15.80 20.68
N GLU A 502 -7.08 15.69 19.76
CA GLU A 502 -5.68 16.13 19.91
C GLU A 502 -4.97 15.57 21.16
N TRP A 503 -5.20 14.28 21.49
CA TRP A 503 -4.62 13.61 22.67
C TRP A 503 -3.14 13.20 22.50
N TRP A 504 -2.61 13.22 21.29
CA TRP A 504 -1.35 12.56 20.95
C TRP A 504 -0.19 13.54 20.72
N ASP A 505 0.68 13.65 21.72
CA ASP A 505 1.98 14.34 21.60
C ASP A 505 3.08 13.40 21.10
N TYR A 506 3.96 13.90 20.23
CA TYR A 506 5.08 13.15 19.68
C TYR A 506 6.45 13.68 20.14
N MET A 507 7.40 12.76 20.30
CA MET A 507 8.83 13.07 20.39
C MET A 507 9.38 13.35 18.99
N GLU A 508 10.28 14.32 18.88
CA GLU A 508 10.81 14.84 17.60
C GLU A 508 11.77 13.87 16.89
#